data_AF-A0AAD6SG07-F1
#
_entry.id   AF-A0AAD6SG07-F1
#
_cell.length_a   1.000
_cell.length_b   1.000
_cell.length_c   1.000
_cell.angle_alpha   90.00
_cell.angle_beta   90.00
_cell.angle_gamma   90.00
#
_symmetry.space_group_name_H-M   'P 1'
#
loop_
_entity.id
_entity.type
_entity.pdbx_description
1 polymer ?
#
loop_
_entity_poly.entity_id
_entity_poly.type
_entity_poly.pdbx_seq_one_letter_code
_entity_poly.pdbx_strand_id
1 'polypeptide(L)'
;MWLNPAAARITASQRRAHAESRRCCGLTLKYALCNNNPGGNYQYCWRHGGQAAHANVGAAPGAEAPQRAVVRERMREFERIQRESEARGQDARDQWARERQRRREQARARAEREEQERQRAREEQQRWRREREQQARQEEEERAQRERFRRENDWQWSYQRQRPRPRNPGQGARQAEEERQRQQEQARREQEQARRAEAERQRRQATEDQDAQFRARCLQSYLDKCEIFDKTVFSSRSPNNFSLVPWPVIPRVEGTVSPGDITPENVRRFFDSSALRRFKTAREIDVILKNTARRFHPDRFSPNRPVVGSIHNLEARRAVIEAVDVVIKTVNVCRGG
;
A
#
# COMPACT_ATOMS: atom_id res chain seq x y z
N MET A 1 -1.04 65.66 -14.18
CA MET A 1 -1.32 64.92 -12.92
C MET A 1 -1.08 63.45 -13.22
N TRP A 2 0.04 62.90 -12.75
CA TRP A 2 0.52 61.57 -13.14
C TRP A 2 -0.22 60.47 -12.37
N LEU A 3 -0.78 59.51 -13.11
CA LEU A 3 -1.26 58.23 -12.58
C LEU A 3 -0.06 57.44 -12.04
N ASN A 4 -0.17 56.96 -10.81
CA ASN A 4 0.82 56.06 -10.20
C ASN A 4 0.34 54.60 -10.35
N PRO A 5 0.96 53.76 -11.18
CA PRO A 5 0.49 52.39 -11.46
C PRO A 5 1.00 51.34 -10.45
N ALA A 6 1.59 51.74 -9.31
CA ALA A 6 2.15 50.83 -8.32
C ALA A 6 1.12 50.26 -7.30
N ALA A 7 -0.12 50.03 -7.71
CA ALA A 7 -1.07 49.23 -6.93
C ALA A 7 -0.71 47.74 -7.04
N ALA A 8 0.28 47.33 -6.24
CA ALA A 8 0.78 45.97 -6.18
C ALA A 8 -0.35 44.97 -5.93
N ARG A 9 -0.56 44.05 -6.88
CA ARG A 9 -1.52 42.94 -6.76
C ARG A 9 -1.03 41.98 -5.68
N ILE A 10 -1.73 41.96 -4.54
CA ILE A 10 -1.54 40.90 -3.54
C ILE A 10 -1.90 39.57 -4.19
N THR A 11 -0.90 38.68 -4.29
CA THR A 11 -1.05 37.40 -4.98
C THR A 11 -1.90 36.44 -4.17
N ALA A 12 -2.50 35.44 -4.83
CA ALA A 12 -3.30 34.42 -4.14
C ALA A 12 -2.47 33.60 -3.12
N SER A 13 -1.16 33.44 -3.36
CA SER A 13 -0.27 32.73 -2.42
C SER A 13 -0.05 33.53 -1.13
N GLN A 14 0.06 34.87 -1.21
CA GLN A 14 0.19 35.73 -0.03
C GLN A 14 -1.06 35.70 0.85
N ARG A 15 -2.26 35.63 0.25
CA ARG A 15 -3.52 35.46 1.00
C ARG A 15 -3.59 34.11 1.71
N ARG A 16 -3.12 33.04 1.04
CA ARG A 16 -3.13 31.68 1.59
C ARG A 16 -2.12 31.52 2.73
N ALA A 17 -0.90 32.04 2.56
CA ALA A 17 0.12 32.07 3.60
C ALA A 17 -0.33 32.89 4.84
N HIS A 18 -1.05 34.00 4.64
CA HIS A 18 -1.61 34.76 5.76
C HIS A 18 -2.66 33.95 6.55
N ALA A 19 -3.59 33.29 5.85
CA ALA A 19 -4.62 32.45 6.48
C ALA A 19 -4.03 31.27 7.27
N GLU A 20 -2.93 30.69 6.80
CA GLU A 20 -2.26 29.55 7.44
C GLU A 20 -1.39 29.97 8.64
N SER A 21 -0.84 31.20 8.65
CA SER A 21 0.16 31.64 9.63
C SER A 21 -0.34 31.81 11.08
N ARG A 22 -1.67 31.81 11.32
CA ARG A 22 -2.33 32.08 12.62
C ARG A 22 -1.85 33.34 13.36
N ARG A 23 -1.01 34.20 12.78
CA ARG A 23 -0.55 35.47 13.34
C ARG A 23 -1.22 36.61 12.57
N CYS A 24 -2.08 37.38 13.24
CA CYS A 24 -2.54 38.66 12.70
C CYS A 24 -1.36 39.64 12.86
N CYS A 25 -0.57 39.84 11.80
CA CYS A 25 0.37 40.95 11.75
C CYS A 25 -0.48 42.21 11.53
N GLY A 26 -0.90 42.84 12.63
CA GLY A 26 -1.60 44.11 12.62
C GLY A 26 -0.76 45.17 11.91
N LEU A 27 -0.94 45.27 10.60
CA LEU A 27 -0.43 46.34 9.76
C LEU A 27 -1.58 47.33 9.55
N THR A 28 -1.84 48.11 10.57
CA THR A 28 -2.46 49.43 10.41
C THR A 28 -1.36 50.38 9.96
N LEU A 29 -1.25 50.61 8.65
CA LEU A 29 -0.93 51.90 8.03
C LEU A 29 -1.25 51.80 6.52
N LYS A 30 -2.36 52.45 6.16
CA LYS A 30 -2.82 52.85 4.81
C LYS A 30 -3.17 51.83 3.72
N TYR A 31 -2.93 50.52 3.85
CA TYR A 31 -3.41 49.57 2.83
C TYR A 31 -4.04 48.33 3.47
N ALA A 32 -5.31 48.12 3.14
CA ALA A 32 -6.25 47.19 3.77
C ALA A 32 -5.76 45.73 3.84
N LEU A 33 -6.03 45.08 4.98
CA LEU A 33 -6.68 43.76 5.06
C LEU A 33 -7.22 43.50 6.48
N CYS A 34 -8.50 43.82 6.70
CA CYS A 34 -9.47 42.96 7.38
C CYS A 34 -10.86 43.39 6.89
N ASN A 35 -11.22 42.97 5.67
CA ASN A 35 -12.61 42.96 5.26
C ASN A 35 -12.93 41.55 4.80
N ASN A 36 -13.62 40.80 5.67
CA ASN A 36 -14.30 39.58 5.29
C ASN A 36 -15.79 39.75 5.65
N ASN A 37 -16.45 40.66 4.93
CA ASN A 37 -17.89 40.57 4.74
C ASN A 37 -18.28 41.12 3.35
N PRO A 38 -18.86 40.31 2.45
CA PRO A 38 -19.36 40.79 1.16
C PRO A 38 -20.76 41.45 1.24
N GLY A 39 -21.35 41.72 2.41
CA GLY A 39 -22.71 42.25 2.45
C GLY A 39 -23.23 42.85 3.75
N GLY A 40 -22.43 43.64 4.50
CA GLY A 40 -22.99 44.39 5.64
C GLY A 40 -21.99 45.28 6.38
N ASN A 41 -22.46 46.45 6.82
CA ASN A 41 -21.72 47.51 7.54
C ASN A 41 -21.31 47.12 8.97
N TYR A 42 -20.45 46.12 9.12
CA TYR A 42 -19.87 45.78 10.42
C TYR A 42 -18.36 45.58 10.31
N GLN A 43 -17.60 46.49 10.93
CA GLN A 43 -16.16 46.36 11.16
C GLN A 43 -15.92 45.59 12.46
N TYR A 44 -16.05 44.26 12.44
CA TYR A 44 -15.65 43.45 13.59
C TYR A 44 -14.69 42.33 13.17
N CYS A 45 -13.47 42.40 13.68
CA CYS A 45 -12.53 41.28 13.65
C CYS A 45 -12.70 40.49 14.96
N TRP A 46 -13.32 39.31 14.89
CA TRP A 46 -13.59 38.41 16.01
C TRP A 46 -12.36 38.01 16.86
N ARG A 47 -11.14 38.34 16.41
CA ARG A 47 -9.89 37.92 17.04
C ARG A 47 -9.25 38.98 17.95
N HIS A 48 -9.75 40.22 17.91
CA HIS A 48 -9.38 41.25 18.88
C HIS A 48 -10.42 41.22 19.99
N GLY A 49 -10.18 40.41 21.02
CA GLY A 49 -11.03 40.37 22.19
C GLY A 49 -11.17 41.76 22.81
N GLY A 50 -12.41 42.23 22.90
CA GLY A 50 -12.85 43.26 23.83
C GLY A 50 -12.26 44.66 23.65
N GLN A 51 -12.83 45.44 22.73
CA GLN A 51 -13.14 46.82 23.12
C GLN A 51 -14.59 46.85 23.55
N ALA A 52 -14.80 46.81 24.87
CA ALA A 52 -16.10 47.09 25.45
C ALA A 52 -16.53 48.47 24.95
N ALA A 53 -17.70 48.54 24.32
CA ALA A 53 -18.34 49.82 24.11
C ALA A 53 -18.43 50.50 25.48
N HIS A 54 -17.77 51.65 25.63
CA HIS A 54 -17.99 52.55 26.76
C HIS A 54 -19.43 53.07 26.64
N ALA A 55 -20.39 52.25 27.06
CA ALA A 55 -21.73 52.67 27.35
C ALA A 55 -21.62 53.54 28.60
N ASN A 56 -21.57 54.85 28.38
CA ASN A 56 -21.66 55.85 29.42
C ASN A 56 -23.10 55.85 29.95
N VAL A 57 -23.44 54.86 30.77
CA VAL A 57 -24.73 54.77 31.45
C VAL A 57 -24.62 55.64 32.69
N GLY A 58 -25.24 56.82 32.63
CA GLY A 58 -25.40 57.69 33.78
C GLY A 58 -26.04 56.93 34.93
N ALA A 59 -25.28 56.75 36.01
CA ALA A 59 -25.74 56.08 37.22
C ALA A 59 -26.72 57.01 37.95
N ALA A 60 -28.01 56.65 37.91
CA ALA A 60 -29.02 57.22 38.79
C ALA A 60 -28.79 56.67 40.22
N PRO A 61 -28.67 57.53 41.24
CA PRO A 61 -28.49 57.09 42.62
C PRO A 61 -29.84 56.59 43.16
N GLY A 62 -29.97 55.28 43.44
CA GLY A 62 -31.15 54.75 44.13
C GLY A 62 -31.50 53.27 43.96
N ALA A 63 -30.77 52.46 43.19
CA ALA A 63 -31.10 51.05 42.96
C ALA A 63 -30.06 50.08 43.55
N GLU A 64 -29.78 50.17 44.85
CA GLU A 64 -28.72 49.41 45.51
C GLU A 64 -29.28 48.32 46.44
N ALA A 65 -29.56 47.11 45.92
CA ALA A 65 -29.54 45.87 46.72
C ALA A 65 -29.63 44.57 45.88
N PRO A 66 -30.60 44.39 44.95
CA PRO A 66 -30.80 43.09 44.30
C PRO A 66 -29.73 42.75 43.24
N GLN A 67 -28.98 43.74 42.73
CA GLN A 67 -27.98 43.52 41.68
C GLN A 67 -26.70 42.84 42.18
N ARG A 68 -26.34 42.97 43.47
CA ARG A 68 -25.10 42.38 44.01
C ARG A 68 -25.14 40.86 44.08
N ALA A 69 -26.32 40.26 44.28
CA ALA A 69 -26.49 38.80 44.31
C ALA A 69 -26.28 38.18 42.92
N VAL A 70 -26.88 38.78 41.89
CA VAL A 70 -26.76 38.33 40.49
C VAL A 70 -25.32 38.43 39.99
N VAL A 71 -24.60 39.49 40.37
CA VAL A 71 -23.18 39.65 40.01
C VAL A 71 -22.30 38.59 40.67
N ARG A 72 -22.55 38.24 41.94
CA ARG A 72 -21.82 37.17 42.63
C ARG A 72 -22.08 35.80 42.00
N GLU A 73 -23.31 35.53 41.60
CA GLU A 73 -23.68 34.27 40.93
C GLU A 73 -23.00 34.15 39.56
N ARG A 74 -23.02 35.22 38.75
CA ARG A 74 -22.30 35.27 37.47
C ARG A 74 -20.78 35.10 37.61
N MET A 75 -20.17 35.68 38.65
CA MET A 75 -18.74 35.45 38.91
C MET A 75 -18.44 34.00 39.25
N ARG A 76 -19.28 33.34 40.08
CA ARG A 76 -19.12 31.91 40.40
C ARG A 76 -19.29 31.03 39.16
N GLU A 77 -20.24 31.35 38.29
CA GLU A 77 -20.41 30.63 37.03
C GLU A 77 -19.21 30.82 36.10
N PHE A 78 -18.67 32.03 36.01
CA PHE A 78 -17.46 32.30 35.24
C PHE A 78 -16.26 31.52 35.78
N GLU A 79 -16.05 31.51 37.11
CA GLU A 79 -15.00 30.71 37.75
C GLU A 79 -15.17 29.21 37.49
N ARG A 80 -16.41 28.69 37.48
CA ARG A 80 -16.70 27.29 37.13
C ARG A 80 -16.30 27.00 35.68
N ILE A 81 -16.71 27.85 34.74
CA ILE A 81 -16.37 27.70 33.32
C ILE A 81 -14.85 27.76 33.13
N GLN A 82 -14.16 28.66 33.83
CA GLN A 82 -12.71 28.77 33.76
C GLN A 82 -12.02 27.50 34.28
N ARG A 83 -12.44 26.96 35.43
CA ARG A 83 -11.91 25.70 35.97
C ARG A 83 -12.19 24.51 35.05
N GLU A 84 -13.38 24.42 34.46
CA GLU A 84 -13.70 23.36 33.50
C GLU A 84 -12.85 23.47 32.22
N SER A 85 -12.62 24.69 31.73
CA SER A 85 -11.76 24.94 30.57
C SER A 85 -10.30 24.57 30.88
N GLU A 86 -9.81 24.89 32.06
CA GLU A 86 -8.47 24.52 32.52
C GLU A 86 -8.32 23.00 32.66
N ALA A 87 -9.31 22.32 33.25
CA ALA A 87 -9.34 20.86 33.39
C ALA A 87 -9.34 20.16 32.02
N ARG A 88 -10.20 20.59 31.08
CA ARG A 88 -10.18 20.06 29.70
C ARG A 88 -8.84 20.31 29.00
N GLY A 89 -8.22 21.45 29.27
CA GLY A 89 -6.89 21.79 28.76
C GLY A 89 -5.76 20.96 29.36
N GLN A 90 -5.89 20.49 30.61
CA GLN A 90 -4.97 19.54 31.24
C GLN A 90 -5.17 18.14 30.66
N ASP A 91 -6.41 17.65 30.58
CA ASP A 91 -6.73 16.34 29.99
C ASP A 91 -6.21 16.20 28.56
N ALA A 92 -6.39 17.24 27.73
CA ALA A 92 -5.89 17.26 26.36
C ALA A 92 -4.35 17.18 26.31
N ARG A 93 -3.65 17.86 27.23
CA ARG A 93 -2.19 17.79 27.34
C ARG A 93 -1.71 16.41 27.76
N ASP A 94 -2.38 15.79 28.72
CA ASP A 94 -2.05 14.44 29.19
C ASP A 94 -2.33 13.37 28.13
N GLN A 95 -3.44 13.49 27.40
CA GLN A 95 -3.73 12.61 26.25
C GLN A 95 -2.64 12.73 25.18
N TRP A 96 -2.22 13.96 24.86
CA TRP A 96 -1.15 14.19 23.90
C TRP A 96 0.21 13.66 24.39
N ALA A 97 0.52 13.82 25.68
CA ALA A 97 1.73 13.26 26.28
C ALA A 97 1.75 11.71 26.20
N ARG A 98 0.62 11.06 26.53
CA ARG A 98 0.46 9.60 26.41
C ARG A 98 0.58 9.12 24.97
N GLU A 99 -0.02 9.83 24.01
CA GLU A 99 0.10 9.50 22.59
C GLU A 99 1.55 9.65 22.10
N ARG A 100 2.24 10.72 22.49
CA ARG A 100 3.65 10.93 22.16
C ARG A 100 4.55 9.84 22.74
N GLN A 101 4.27 9.38 23.96
CA GLN A 101 4.97 8.25 24.56
C GLN A 101 4.73 6.96 23.78
N ARG A 102 3.48 6.62 23.45
CA ARG A 102 3.15 5.45 22.62
C ARG A 102 3.86 5.47 21.27
N ARG A 103 3.93 6.63 20.61
CA ARG A 103 4.67 6.79 19.34
C ARG A 103 6.17 6.54 19.51
N ARG A 104 6.78 6.97 20.62
CA ARG A 104 8.19 6.72 20.93
C ARG A 104 8.46 5.24 21.20
N GLU A 105 7.60 4.57 21.95
CA GLU A 105 7.70 3.13 22.22
C GLU A 105 7.54 2.31 20.93
N GLN A 106 6.55 2.65 20.09
CA GLN A 106 6.39 2.02 18.78
C GLN A 106 7.61 2.25 17.86
N ALA A 107 8.21 3.44 17.89
CA ALA A 107 9.42 3.72 17.12
C ALA A 107 10.62 2.89 17.61
N ARG A 108 10.79 2.76 18.93
CA ARG A 108 11.83 1.89 19.53
C ARG A 108 11.63 0.42 19.17
N ALA A 109 10.40 -0.09 19.28
CA ALA A 109 10.09 -1.47 18.93
C ALA A 109 10.32 -1.78 17.43
N ARG A 110 10.07 -0.80 16.54
CA ARG A 110 10.40 -0.95 15.11
C ARG A 110 11.91 -0.98 14.87
N ALA A 111 12.66 -0.09 15.51
CA ALA A 111 14.12 -0.05 15.40
C ALA A 111 14.75 -1.35 15.90
N GLU A 112 14.27 -1.90 17.02
CA GLU A 112 14.75 -3.18 17.57
C GLU A 112 14.47 -4.36 16.63
N ARG A 113 13.27 -4.42 16.03
CA ARG A 113 12.94 -5.46 15.03
C ARG A 113 13.83 -5.36 13.79
N GLU A 114 14.07 -4.15 13.30
CA GLU A 114 14.95 -3.91 12.15
C GLU A 114 16.40 -4.32 12.47
N GLU A 115 16.89 -4.05 13.68
CA GLU A 115 18.22 -4.48 14.12
C GLU A 115 18.31 -6.01 14.22
N GLN A 116 17.30 -6.68 14.79
CA GLN A 116 17.22 -8.14 14.83
C GLN A 116 17.19 -8.75 13.42
N GLU A 117 16.47 -8.15 12.48
CA GLU A 117 16.43 -8.59 11.09
C GLU A 117 17.79 -8.42 10.40
N ARG A 118 18.46 -7.27 10.60
CA ARG A 118 19.83 -7.04 10.12
C ARG A 118 20.82 -8.05 10.71
N GLN A 119 20.67 -8.43 11.98
CA GLN A 119 21.52 -9.42 12.61
C GLN A 119 21.30 -10.82 12.00
N ARG A 120 20.04 -11.24 11.83
CA ARG A 120 19.70 -12.51 11.16
C ARG A 120 20.24 -12.56 9.73
N ALA A 121 20.10 -11.48 8.97
CA ALA A 121 20.64 -11.39 7.62
C ALA A 121 22.17 -11.52 7.57
N ARG A 122 22.89 -10.94 8.55
CA ARG A 122 24.35 -11.11 8.68
C ARG A 122 24.73 -12.55 9.02
N GLU A 123 24.01 -13.19 9.93
CA GLU A 123 24.24 -14.60 10.28
C GLU A 123 23.96 -15.53 9.09
N GLU A 124 22.86 -15.31 8.37
CA GLU A 124 22.52 -16.06 7.16
C GLU A 124 23.59 -15.86 6.07
N GLN A 125 24.03 -14.62 5.84
CA GLN A 125 25.13 -14.35 4.91
C GLN A 125 26.43 -15.04 5.32
N GLN A 126 26.73 -15.13 6.62
CA GLN A 126 27.89 -15.88 7.11
C GLN A 126 27.74 -17.39 6.91
N ARG A 127 26.55 -17.96 7.13
CA ARG A 127 26.27 -19.37 6.85
C ARG A 127 26.48 -19.68 5.36
N TRP A 128 25.89 -18.89 4.48
CA TRP A 128 26.08 -19.02 3.02
C TRP A 128 27.55 -18.91 2.59
N ARG A 129 28.33 -18.00 3.21
CA ARG A 129 29.77 -17.90 2.93
C ARG A 129 30.52 -19.16 3.35
N ARG A 130 30.23 -19.71 4.53
CA ARG A 130 30.85 -20.95 5.02
C ARG A 130 30.46 -22.16 4.17
N GLU A 131 29.19 -22.27 3.78
CA GLU A 131 28.71 -23.33 2.89
C GLU A 131 29.38 -23.26 1.51
N ARG A 132 29.47 -22.05 0.89
CA ARG A 132 30.22 -21.89 -0.37
C ARG A 132 31.69 -22.22 -0.22
N GLU A 133 32.33 -21.84 0.89
CA GLU A 133 33.74 -22.16 1.14
C GLU A 133 33.94 -23.66 1.32
N GLN A 134 33.05 -24.34 2.06
CA GLN A 134 33.07 -25.80 2.21
C GLN A 134 32.85 -26.51 0.87
N GLN A 135 31.88 -26.07 0.06
CA GLN A 135 31.68 -26.59 -1.29
C GLN A 135 32.89 -26.37 -2.17
N ALA A 136 33.51 -25.18 -2.13
CA ALA A 136 34.72 -24.91 -2.90
C ALA A 136 35.89 -25.80 -2.48
N ARG A 137 36.07 -26.05 -1.18
CA ARG A 137 37.09 -26.99 -0.67
C ARG A 137 36.81 -28.43 -1.12
N GLN A 138 35.55 -28.88 -1.05
CA GLN A 138 35.16 -30.21 -1.52
C GLN A 138 35.38 -30.36 -3.03
N GLU A 139 35.02 -29.36 -3.83
CA GLU A 139 35.27 -29.36 -5.27
C GLU A 139 36.77 -29.36 -5.59
N GLU A 140 37.58 -28.62 -4.83
CA GLU A 140 39.04 -28.60 -4.98
C GLU A 140 39.67 -29.94 -4.60
N GLU A 141 39.24 -30.56 -3.51
CA GLU A 141 39.66 -31.90 -3.10
C GLU A 141 39.26 -32.96 -4.14
N GLU A 142 38.03 -32.89 -4.66
CA GLU A 142 37.56 -33.81 -5.71
C GLU A 142 38.35 -33.60 -7.02
N ARG A 143 38.65 -32.35 -7.39
CA ARG A 143 39.52 -32.05 -8.53
C ARG A 143 40.92 -32.60 -8.33
N ALA A 144 41.50 -32.42 -7.14
CA ALA A 144 42.81 -32.95 -6.80
C ALA A 144 42.82 -34.49 -6.81
N GLN A 145 41.78 -35.15 -6.32
CA GLN A 145 41.61 -36.60 -6.40
C GLN A 145 41.48 -37.08 -7.84
N ARG A 146 40.63 -36.43 -8.65
CA ARG A 146 40.49 -36.72 -10.08
C ARG A 146 41.80 -36.52 -10.82
N GLU A 147 42.57 -35.49 -10.49
CA GLU A 147 43.88 -35.25 -11.10
C GLU A 147 44.91 -36.29 -10.67
N ARG A 148 44.96 -36.68 -9.39
CA ARG A 148 45.80 -37.80 -8.91
C ARG A 148 45.45 -39.10 -9.62
N PHE A 149 44.16 -39.41 -9.71
CA PHE A 149 43.67 -40.59 -10.42
C PHE A 149 44.05 -40.54 -11.91
N ARG A 150 43.92 -39.38 -12.57
CA ARG A 150 44.39 -39.19 -13.95
C ARG A 150 45.89 -39.42 -14.07
N ARG A 151 46.71 -38.86 -13.17
CA ARG A 151 48.18 -39.04 -13.18
C ARG A 151 48.57 -40.50 -12.95
N GLU A 152 47.92 -41.20 -12.04
CA GLU A 152 48.15 -42.64 -11.82
C GLU A 152 47.73 -43.47 -13.03
N ASN A 153 46.59 -43.14 -13.65
CA ASN A 153 46.10 -43.83 -14.85
C ASN A 153 47.05 -43.57 -16.03
N ASP A 154 47.46 -42.32 -16.27
CA ASP A 154 48.45 -41.94 -17.28
C ASP A 154 49.80 -42.63 -17.03
N TRP A 155 50.24 -42.71 -15.77
CA TRP A 155 51.45 -43.45 -15.39
C TRP A 155 51.30 -44.95 -15.72
N GLN A 156 50.19 -45.59 -15.33
CA GLN A 156 49.91 -46.98 -15.67
C GLN A 156 49.84 -47.21 -17.19
N TRP A 157 49.24 -46.28 -17.93
CA TRP A 157 49.15 -46.33 -19.39
C TRP A 157 50.52 -46.21 -20.04
N SER A 158 51.35 -45.28 -19.57
CA SER A 158 52.73 -45.11 -20.06
C SER A 158 53.59 -46.32 -19.74
N TYR A 159 53.43 -46.93 -18.56
CA TYR A 159 54.08 -48.17 -18.16
C TYR A 159 53.62 -49.36 -19.01
N GLN A 160 52.31 -49.47 -19.32
CA GLN A 160 51.77 -50.48 -20.25
C GLN A 160 52.24 -50.27 -21.69
N ARG A 161 52.45 -49.04 -22.14
CA ARG A 161 53.04 -48.73 -23.47
C ARG A 161 54.50 -49.15 -23.56
N GLN A 162 55.26 -48.99 -22.47
CA GLN A 162 56.67 -49.38 -22.42
C GLN A 162 56.86 -50.89 -22.25
N ARG A 163 55.87 -51.59 -21.70
CA ARG A 163 55.82 -53.05 -21.80
C ARG A 163 55.77 -53.44 -23.29
N PRO A 164 56.66 -54.32 -23.78
CA PRO A 164 56.59 -54.80 -25.16
C PRO A 164 55.20 -55.38 -25.39
N ARG A 165 54.39 -54.66 -26.18
CA ARG A 165 53.02 -55.04 -26.50
C ARG A 165 53.06 -56.46 -27.09
N PRO A 166 52.42 -57.47 -26.48
CA PRO A 166 52.14 -58.68 -27.23
C PRO A 166 51.37 -58.23 -28.47
N ARG A 167 51.89 -58.59 -29.66
CA ARG A 167 51.28 -58.29 -30.97
C ARG A 167 49.94 -59.00 -31.04
N ASN A 168 48.92 -58.43 -30.42
CA ASN A 168 47.54 -58.87 -30.55
C ASN A 168 46.72 -57.67 -31.07
N PRO A 169 46.69 -57.45 -32.39
CA PRO A 169 46.07 -56.28 -33.02
C PRO A 169 44.55 -56.14 -32.78
N GLY A 170 43.89 -57.12 -32.13
CA GLY A 170 42.44 -57.10 -31.90
C GLY A 170 41.94 -56.34 -30.66
N GLN A 171 42.77 -56.06 -29.64
CA GLN A 171 42.27 -55.52 -28.35
C GLN A 171 42.18 -53.98 -28.30
N GLY A 172 43.10 -53.27 -28.97
CA GLY A 172 43.10 -51.80 -28.97
C GLY A 172 41.95 -51.18 -29.79
N ALA A 173 41.49 -51.86 -30.84
CA ALA A 173 40.34 -51.43 -31.62
C ALA A 173 39.04 -51.47 -30.79
N ARG A 174 38.87 -52.51 -29.96
CA ARG A 174 37.67 -52.66 -29.10
C ARG A 174 37.58 -51.57 -28.03
N GLN A 175 38.69 -51.20 -27.39
CA GLN A 175 38.70 -50.13 -26.39
C GLN A 175 38.41 -48.76 -26.99
N ALA A 176 38.98 -48.45 -28.16
CA ALA A 176 38.72 -47.19 -28.85
C ALA A 176 37.27 -47.08 -29.35
N GLU A 177 36.66 -48.20 -29.74
CA GLU A 177 35.25 -48.25 -30.12
C GLU A 177 34.32 -48.07 -28.91
N GLU A 178 34.61 -48.72 -27.78
CA GLU A 178 33.86 -48.57 -26.54
C GLU A 178 33.92 -47.14 -25.99
N GLU A 179 35.07 -46.49 -26.06
CA GLU A 179 35.22 -45.09 -25.63
C GLU A 179 34.42 -44.12 -26.52
N ARG A 180 34.42 -44.35 -27.84
CA ARG A 180 33.55 -43.57 -28.76
C ARG A 180 32.08 -43.79 -28.47
N GLN A 181 31.66 -45.01 -28.16
CA GLN A 181 30.28 -45.31 -27.78
C GLN A 181 29.90 -44.60 -26.48
N ARG A 182 30.77 -44.59 -25.46
CA ARG A 182 30.54 -43.86 -24.20
C ARG A 182 30.42 -42.35 -24.41
N GLN A 183 31.29 -41.76 -25.25
CA GLN A 183 31.23 -40.34 -25.57
C GLN A 183 29.94 -39.98 -26.34
N GLN A 184 29.55 -40.80 -27.33
CA GLN A 184 28.29 -40.59 -28.05
C GLN A 184 27.08 -40.73 -27.14
N GLU A 185 27.06 -41.72 -26.25
CA GLU A 185 25.96 -41.89 -25.30
C GLU A 185 25.89 -40.73 -24.30
N GLN A 186 27.02 -40.25 -23.79
CA GLN A 186 27.05 -39.10 -22.89
C GLN A 186 26.55 -37.83 -23.61
N ALA A 187 27.03 -37.56 -24.82
CA ALA A 187 26.55 -36.42 -25.62
C ALA A 187 25.04 -36.53 -25.90
N ARG A 188 24.52 -37.73 -26.17
CA ARG A 188 23.08 -37.96 -26.35
C ARG A 188 22.29 -37.67 -25.07
N ARG A 189 22.80 -38.09 -23.91
CA ARG A 189 22.17 -37.83 -22.60
C ARG A 189 22.16 -36.35 -22.26
N GLU A 190 23.26 -35.64 -22.49
CA GLU A 190 23.35 -34.19 -22.28
C GLU A 190 22.40 -33.42 -23.20
N GLN A 191 22.34 -33.79 -24.48
CA GLN A 191 21.41 -33.19 -25.43
C GLN A 191 19.94 -33.45 -25.05
N GLU A 192 19.62 -34.66 -24.60
CA GLU A 192 18.28 -35.00 -24.15
C GLU A 192 17.89 -34.23 -22.87
N GLN A 193 18.81 -34.10 -21.91
CA GLN A 193 18.59 -33.31 -20.70
C GLN A 193 18.39 -31.83 -21.03
N ALA A 194 19.20 -31.26 -21.91
CA ALA A 194 19.05 -29.88 -22.38
C ALA A 194 17.68 -29.67 -23.03
N ARG A 195 17.25 -30.58 -23.91
CA ARG A 195 15.94 -30.52 -24.57
C ARG A 195 14.79 -30.63 -23.56
N ARG A 196 14.90 -31.50 -22.55
CA ARG A 196 13.89 -31.61 -21.48
C ARG A 196 13.81 -30.34 -20.64
N ALA A 197 14.96 -29.76 -20.26
CA ALA A 197 15.02 -28.51 -19.50
C ALA A 197 14.44 -27.33 -20.29
N GLU A 198 14.72 -27.24 -21.60
CA GLU A 198 14.15 -26.21 -22.46
C GLU A 198 12.63 -26.38 -22.60
N ALA A 199 12.15 -27.61 -22.85
CA ALA A 199 10.71 -27.89 -22.93
C ALA A 199 9.99 -27.55 -21.62
N GLU A 200 10.61 -27.80 -20.46
CA GLU A 200 10.06 -27.42 -19.17
C GLU A 200 10.00 -25.90 -18.99
N ARG A 201 11.05 -25.17 -19.39
CA ARG A 201 11.05 -23.69 -19.38
C ARG A 201 9.95 -23.12 -20.26
N GLN A 202 9.79 -23.65 -21.48
CA GLN A 202 8.72 -23.23 -22.40
C GLN A 202 7.33 -23.50 -21.81
N ARG A 203 7.11 -24.64 -21.15
CA ARG A 203 5.84 -24.96 -20.47
C ARG A 203 5.55 -24.01 -19.30
N ARG A 204 6.55 -23.69 -18.49
CA ARG A 204 6.40 -22.72 -17.39
C ARG A 204 6.06 -21.34 -17.93
N GLN A 205 6.78 -20.88 -18.95
CA GLN A 205 6.54 -19.59 -19.58
C GLN A 205 5.13 -19.52 -20.20
N ALA A 206 4.70 -20.54 -20.93
CA ALA A 206 3.35 -20.61 -21.48
C ALA A 206 2.26 -20.56 -20.40
N THR A 207 2.48 -21.22 -19.26
CA THR A 207 1.56 -21.19 -18.11
C THR A 207 1.50 -19.81 -17.46
N GLU A 208 2.66 -19.15 -17.30
CA GLU A 208 2.74 -17.78 -16.78
C GLU A 208 2.07 -16.77 -17.71
N ASP A 209 2.28 -16.89 -19.03
CA ASP A 209 1.66 -16.03 -20.03
C ASP A 209 0.13 -16.22 -20.06
N GLN A 210 -0.34 -17.47 -19.91
CA GLN A 210 -1.76 -17.78 -19.80
C GLN A 210 -2.39 -17.17 -18.54
N ASP A 211 -1.74 -17.28 -17.36
CA ASP A 211 -2.22 -16.62 -16.13
C ASP A 211 -2.23 -15.09 -16.28
N ALA A 212 -1.21 -14.53 -16.91
CA ALA A 212 -1.10 -13.10 -17.17
C ALA A 212 -2.26 -12.62 -18.06
N GLN A 213 -2.52 -13.29 -19.18
CA GLN A 213 -3.64 -12.97 -20.07
C GLN A 213 -5.00 -13.13 -19.38
N PHE A 214 -5.18 -14.18 -18.57
CA PHE A 214 -6.40 -14.38 -17.80
C PHE A 214 -6.64 -13.24 -16.81
N ARG A 215 -5.61 -12.81 -16.08
CA ARG A 215 -5.69 -11.65 -15.18
C ARG A 215 -6.00 -10.35 -15.91
N ALA A 216 -5.40 -10.12 -17.08
CA ALA A 216 -5.70 -8.95 -17.90
C ALA A 216 -7.18 -8.91 -18.31
N ARG A 217 -7.74 -10.06 -18.72
CA ARG A 217 -9.18 -10.19 -19.03
C ARG A 217 -10.06 -9.94 -17.80
N CYS A 218 -9.68 -10.48 -16.63
CA CYS A 218 -10.41 -10.24 -15.38
C CYS A 218 -10.41 -8.75 -15.00
N LEU A 219 -9.26 -8.07 -15.14
CA LEU A 219 -9.17 -6.63 -14.89
C LEU A 219 -10.05 -5.83 -15.85
N GLN A 220 -10.02 -6.15 -17.15
CA GLN A 220 -10.85 -5.46 -18.13
C GLN A 220 -12.34 -5.67 -17.83
N SER A 221 -12.76 -6.91 -17.59
CA SER A 221 -14.13 -7.24 -17.21
C SER A 221 -14.59 -6.48 -15.96
N TYR A 222 -13.71 -6.36 -14.96
CA TYR A 222 -13.97 -5.57 -13.76
C TYR A 222 -14.19 -4.08 -14.07
N LEU A 223 -13.36 -3.49 -14.94
CA LEU A 223 -13.48 -2.09 -15.33
C LEU A 223 -14.76 -1.83 -16.14
N ASP A 224 -15.11 -2.73 -17.06
CA ASP A 224 -16.34 -2.63 -17.85
C ASP A 224 -17.57 -2.74 -16.94
N LYS A 225 -17.57 -3.71 -16.01
CA LYS A 225 -18.63 -3.83 -14.99
C LYS A 225 -18.71 -2.59 -14.10
N CYS A 226 -17.58 -1.98 -13.74
CA CYS A 226 -17.56 -0.74 -12.97
C CYS A 226 -18.26 0.40 -13.74
N GLU A 227 -18.02 0.52 -15.03
CA GLU A 227 -18.66 1.54 -15.87
C GLU A 227 -20.18 1.33 -15.96
N ILE A 228 -20.61 0.10 -16.21
CA ILE A 228 -22.04 -0.26 -16.26
C ILE A 228 -22.70 -0.01 -14.91
N PHE A 229 -22.07 -0.46 -13.81
CA PHE A 229 -22.57 -0.29 -12.45
C PHE A 229 -22.72 1.19 -12.07
N ASP A 230 -21.77 2.05 -12.47
CA ASP A 230 -21.83 3.48 -12.19
C ASP A 230 -22.93 4.20 -12.99
N LYS A 231 -23.29 3.68 -14.18
CA LYS A 231 -24.38 4.22 -15.02
C LYS A 231 -25.77 3.68 -14.64
N THR A 232 -25.83 2.56 -13.92
CA THR A 232 -27.10 1.87 -13.63
C THR A 232 -27.86 2.56 -12.50
N VAL A 233 -29.12 2.89 -12.75
CA VAL A 233 -30.05 3.38 -11.72
C VAL A 233 -30.79 2.17 -11.13
N PHE A 234 -30.41 1.78 -9.92
CA PHE A 234 -31.05 0.68 -9.20
C PHE A 234 -32.40 1.12 -8.64
N SER A 235 -33.44 0.32 -8.88
CA SER A 235 -34.81 0.58 -8.45
C SER A 235 -35.50 -0.73 -8.08
N SER A 236 -36.70 -0.67 -7.50
CA SER A 236 -37.48 -1.89 -7.25
C SER A 236 -37.88 -2.62 -8.53
N ARG A 237 -37.93 -1.94 -9.69
CA ARG A 237 -38.19 -2.55 -11.00
C ARG A 237 -36.95 -3.17 -11.64
N SER A 238 -35.77 -2.70 -11.22
CA SER A 238 -34.45 -3.15 -11.66
C SER A 238 -33.60 -3.46 -10.44
N PRO A 239 -33.98 -4.50 -9.66
CA PRO A 239 -33.32 -4.79 -8.40
C PRO A 239 -31.86 -5.13 -8.65
N ASN A 240 -30.97 -4.60 -7.82
CA ASN A 240 -29.59 -5.01 -7.84
C ASN A 240 -29.49 -6.50 -7.45
N ASN A 241 -28.48 -7.18 -7.96
CA ASN A 241 -28.15 -8.54 -7.56
C ASN A 241 -26.65 -8.65 -7.28
N PHE A 242 -26.25 -9.74 -6.63
CA PHE A 242 -24.86 -9.95 -6.25
C PHE A 242 -23.91 -9.93 -7.47
N SER A 243 -24.34 -10.48 -8.61
CA SER A 243 -23.53 -10.61 -9.82
C SER A 243 -23.31 -9.30 -10.59
N LEU A 244 -24.19 -8.30 -10.39
CA LEU A 244 -24.09 -6.97 -11.01
C LEU A 244 -23.06 -6.07 -10.32
N VAL A 245 -22.72 -6.36 -9.06
CA VAL A 245 -21.69 -5.60 -8.35
C VAL A 245 -20.31 -5.96 -8.93
N PRO A 246 -19.47 -4.97 -9.29
CA PRO A 246 -18.16 -5.21 -9.88
C PRO A 246 -17.16 -5.65 -8.80
N TRP A 247 -17.19 -6.91 -8.39
CA TRP A 247 -16.28 -7.43 -7.37
C TRP A 247 -14.83 -7.52 -7.88
N PRO A 248 -13.84 -6.97 -7.16
CA PRO A 248 -12.44 -7.04 -7.55
C PRO A 248 -11.82 -8.38 -7.13
N VAL A 249 -12.27 -9.47 -7.74
CA VAL A 249 -11.77 -10.83 -7.50
C VAL A 249 -11.51 -11.55 -8.81
N ILE A 250 -10.56 -12.49 -8.80
CA ILE A 250 -10.32 -13.39 -9.92
C ILE A 250 -11.30 -14.57 -9.75
N PRO A 251 -12.32 -14.71 -10.60
CA PRO A 251 -13.31 -15.77 -10.42
C PRO A 251 -12.69 -17.15 -10.68
N ARG A 252 -13.12 -18.16 -9.91
CA ARG A 252 -12.72 -19.56 -10.15
C ARG A 252 -13.34 -20.13 -11.43
N VAL A 253 -14.57 -19.70 -11.72
CA VAL A 253 -15.36 -20.10 -12.89
C VAL A 253 -15.75 -18.85 -13.63
N GLU A 254 -15.46 -18.81 -14.94
CA GLU A 254 -15.66 -17.63 -15.77
C GLU A 254 -17.13 -17.17 -15.74
N GLY A 255 -17.35 -15.88 -15.44
CA GLY A 255 -18.68 -15.28 -15.40
C GLY A 255 -19.41 -15.38 -14.06
N THR A 256 -18.99 -16.22 -13.12
CA THR A 256 -19.67 -16.40 -11.83
C THR A 256 -18.78 -16.00 -10.66
N VAL A 257 -19.29 -15.10 -9.81
CA VAL A 257 -18.66 -14.73 -8.54
C VAL A 257 -19.65 -15.04 -7.43
N SER A 258 -19.25 -15.89 -6.49
CA SER A 258 -20.04 -16.22 -5.31
C SER A 258 -19.64 -15.34 -4.12
N PRO A 259 -20.51 -15.18 -3.09
CA PRO A 259 -20.13 -14.50 -1.86
C PRO A 259 -18.88 -15.06 -1.18
N GLY A 260 -18.68 -16.38 -1.24
CA GLY A 260 -17.51 -17.06 -0.67
C GLY A 260 -16.19 -16.75 -1.38
N ASP A 261 -16.24 -16.23 -2.62
CA ASP A 261 -15.04 -15.82 -3.35
C ASP A 261 -14.52 -14.45 -2.86
N ILE A 262 -15.33 -13.68 -2.13
CA ILE A 262 -14.96 -12.34 -1.63
C ILE A 262 -14.21 -12.45 -0.31
N THR A 263 -13.00 -13.01 -0.38
CA THR A 263 -12.07 -13.06 0.75
C THR A 263 -11.02 -11.95 0.66
N PRO A 264 -10.41 -11.53 1.78
CA PRO A 264 -9.30 -10.58 1.76
C PRO A 264 -8.17 -11.03 0.83
N GLU A 265 -7.86 -12.32 0.80
CA GLU A 265 -6.78 -12.90 0.00
C GLU A 265 -7.07 -12.77 -1.49
N ASN A 266 -8.29 -13.06 -1.93
CA ASN A 266 -8.67 -12.96 -3.34
C ASN A 266 -8.70 -11.50 -3.82
N VAL A 267 -9.17 -10.57 -2.98
CA VAL A 267 -9.15 -9.13 -3.29
C VAL A 267 -7.71 -8.60 -3.33
N ARG A 268 -6.82 -9.04 -2.43
CA ARG A 268 -5.38 -8.70 -2.49
C ARG A 268 -4.74 -9.26 -3.75
N ARG A 269 -5.01 -10.52 -4.09
CA ARG A 269 -4.47 -11.18 -5.29
C ARG A 269 -4.92 -10.49 -6.57
N PHE A 270 -6.14 -9.95 -6.60
CA PHE A 270 -6.64 -9.15 -7.72
C PHE A 270 -5.86 -7.83 -7.86
N PHE A 271 -5.60 -7.14 -6.74
CA PHE A 271 -4.84 -5.87 -6.71
C PHE A 271 -3.33 -6.03 -6.51
N ASP A 272 -2.79 -7.23 -6.72
CA ASP A 272 -1.34 -7.47 -6.62
C ASP A 272 -0.62 -6.58 -7.63
N SER A 273 0.11 -5.59 -7.09
CA SER A 273 0.79 -4.58 -7.88
C SER A 273 1.82 -5.18 -8.82
N SER A 274 2.44 -6.31 -8.47
CA SER A 274 3.42 -6.98 -9.34
C SER A 274 2.75 -7.53 -10.61
N ALA A 275 1.56 -8.12 -10.46
CA ALA A 275 0.77 -8.66 -11.56
C ALA A 275 0.15 -7.54 -12.42
N LEU A 276 -0.41 -6.51 -11.79
CA LEU A 276 -1.04 -5.39 -12.50
C LEU A 276 -0.03 -4.52 -13.26
N ARG A 277 1.21 -4.41 -12.77
CA ARG A 277 2.28 -3.64 -13.43
C ARG A 277 2.69 -4.19 -14.80
N ARG A 278 2.33 -5.43 -15.12
CA ARG A 278 2.51 -5.98 -16.49
C ARG A 278 1.61 -5.28 -17.52
N PHE A 279 0.49 -4.67 -17.09
CA PHE A 279 -0.54 -4.13 -17.98
C PHE A 279 -0.88 -2.66 -17.74
N LYS A 280 -0.56 -2.14 -16.55
CA LYS A 280 -0.91 -0.78 -16.12
C LYS A 280 0.27 -0.09 -15.45
N THR A 281 0.37 1.21 -15.66
CA THR A 281 1.32 2.06 -14.97
C THR A 281 0.98 2.18 -13.48
N ALA A 282 1.96 2.50 -12.64
CA ALA A 282 1.73 2.72 -11.21
C ALA A 282 0.67 3.80 -10.93
N ARG A 283 0.61 4.84 -11.77
CA ARG A 283 -0.40 5.90 -11.68
C ARG A 283 -1.81 5.40 -12.01
N GLU A 284 -1.96 4.58 -13.05
CA GLU A 284 -3.24 3.97 -13.39
C GLU A 284 -3.73 3.03 -12.28
N ILE A 285 -2.82 2.24 -11.69
CA ILE A 285 -3.14 1.35 -10.56
C ILE A 285 -3.65 2.16 -9.37
N ASP A 286 -2.99 3.27 -9.02
CA ASP A 286 -3.45 4.16 -7.95
C ASP A 286 -4.84 4.78 -8.26
N VAL A 287 -5.08 5.19 -9.50
CA VAL A 287 -6.41 5.68 -9.94
C VAL A 287 -7.47 4.59 -9.82
N ILE A 288 -7.15 3.36 -10.22
CA ILE A 288 -8.05 2.21 -10.07
C ILE A 288 -8.38 2.00 -8.59
N LEU A 289 -7.37 1.89 -7.72
CA LEU A 289 -7.57 1.70 -6.28
C LEU A 289 -8.39 2.82 -5.62
N LYS A 290 -8.13 4.08 -5.98
CA LYS A 290 -8.92 5.25 -5.52
C LYS A 290 -10.37 5.16 -5.96
N ASN A 291 -10.61 4.84 -7.22
CA ASN A 291 -11.96 4.69 -7.76
C ASN A 291 -12.70 3.51 -7.12
N THR A 292 -12.01 2.39 -6.90
CA THR A 292 -12.54 1.23 -6.16
C THR A 292 -12.93 1.63 -4.74
N ALA A 293 -12.05 2.28 -3.99
CA ALA A 293 -12.34 2.73 -2.62
C ALA A 293 -13.55 3.67 -2.56
N ARG A 294 -13.70 4.58 -3.55
CA ARG A 294 -14.86 5.46 -3.65
C ARG A 294 -16.14 4.69 -3.99
N ARG A 295 -16.06 3.72 -4.91
CA ARG A 295 -17.22 2.91 -5.31
C ARG A 295 -17.74 2.09 -4.15
N PHE A 296 -16.85 1.42 -3.44
CA PHE A 296 -17.14 0.57 -2.29
C PHE A 296 -17.28 1.37 -0.98
N HIS A 297 -17.52 2.68 -1.02
CA HIS A 297 -17.72 3.46 0.20
C HIS A 297 -18.95 2.95 0.98
N PRO A 298 -18.87 2.79 2.32
CA PRO A 298 -19.97 2.23 3.12
C PRO A 298 -21.28 3.02 2.97
N ASP A 299 -21.17 4.34 2.75
CA ASP A 299 -22.33 5.21 2.54
C ASP A 299 -23.11 4.93 1.25
N ARG A 300 -22.48 4.32 0.22
CA ARG A 300 -23.14 3.90 -1.03
C ARG A 300 -23.85 2.55 -0.88
N PHE A 301 -23.37 1.72 0.05
CA PHE A 301 -23.88 0.38 0.35
C PHE A 301 -24.67 0.32 1.66
N SER A 302 -25.11 1.46 2.19
CA SER A 302 -25.98 1.49 3.36
C SER A 302 -27.35 0.88 3.02
N PRO A 303 -28.03 0.18 3.96
CA PRO A 303 -29.30 -0.51 3.69
C PRO A 303 -30.41 0.36 3.07
N ASN A 304 -30.38 1.66 3.36
CA ASN A 304 -31.36 2.64 2.86
C ASN A 304 -31.03 3.21 1.47
N ARG A 305 -29.87 2.87 0.89
CA ARG A 305 -29.46 3.36 -0.43
C ARG A 305 -29.97 2.45 -1.55
N PRO A 306 -30.21 2.99 -2.77
CA PRO A 306 -30.77 2.20 -3.87
C PRO A 306 -30.01 0.92 -4.22
N VAL A 307 -28.68 0.91 -4.09
CA VAL A 307 -27.83 -0.26 -4.42
C VAL A 307 -28.16 -1.47 -3.56
N VAL A 308 -28.41 -1.29 -2.27
CA VAL A 308 -28.67 -2.38 -1.31
C VAL A 308 -30.16 -2.49 -1.00
N GLY A 309 -30.87 -1.36 -0.94
CA GLY A 309 -32.30 -1.28 -0.71
C GLY A 309 -33.15 -1.90 -1.82
N SER A 310 -32.64 -1.95 -3.06
CA SER A 310 -33.31 -2.63 -4.18
C SER A 310 -33.17 -4.16 -4.15
N ILE A 311 -32.29 -4.73 -3.31
CA ILE A 311 -32.11 -6.18 -3.18
C ILE A 311 -33.23 -6.73 -2.28
N HIS A 312 -34.15 -7.51 -2.83
CA HIS A 312 -35.30 -8.07 -2.09
C HIS A 312 -34.94 -9.25 -1.18
N ASN A 313 -33.96 -10.07 -1.58
CA ASN A 313 -33.51 -11.20 -0.77
C ASN A 313 -32.61 -10.69 0.38
N LEU A 314 -33.04 -10.92 1.62
CA LEU A 314 -32.32 -10.48 2.83
C LEU A 314 -30.96 -11.15 3.01
N GLU A 315 -30.83 -12.42 2.63
CA GLU A 315 -29.56 -13.16 2.69
C GLU A 315 -28.57 -12.60 1.66
N ALA A 316 -29.02 -12.41 0.42
CA ALA A 316 -28.20 -11.79 -0.62
C ALA A 316 -27.79 -10.35 -0.24
N ARG A 317 -28.71 -9.59 0.38
CA ARG A 317 -28.44 -8.25 0.90
C ARG A 317 -27.35 -8.27 1.96
N ARG A 318 -27.44 -9.19 2.92
CA ARG A 318 -26.43 -9.37 3.97
C ARG A 318 -25.06 -9.75 3.37
N ALA A 319 -25.05 -10.69 2.43
CA ALA A 319 -23.83 -11.11 1.74
C ALA A 319 -23.15 -9.95 1.00
N VAL A 320 -23.91 -9.06 0.35
CA VAL A 320 -23.35 -7.84 -0.28
C VAL A 320 -22.69 -6.93 0.74
N ILE A 321 -23.33 -6.68 1.89
CA ILE A 321 -22.80 -5.79 2.94
C ILE A 321 -21.49 -6.35 3.53
N GLU A 322 -21.47 -7.65 3.85
CA GLU A 322 -20.29 -8.32 4.38
C GLU A 322 -19.14 -8.33 3.36
N ALA A 323 -19.43 -8.63 2.10
CA ALA A 323 -18.46 -8.60 1.00
C ALA A 323 -17.87 -7.19 0.77
N VAL A 324 -18.71 -6.14 0.85
CA VAL A 324 -18.27 -4.74 0.73
C VAL A 324 -17.27 -4.38 1.84
N ASP A 325 -17.54 -4.77 3.09
CA ASP A 325 -16.63 -4.52 4.21
C ASP A 325 -15.25 -5.17 4.00
N VAL A 326 -15.23 -6.41 3.51
CA VAL A 326 -13.98 -7.12 3.12
C VAL A 326 -13.22 -6.33 2.05
N VAL A 327 -13.90 -5.88 1.00
CA VAL A 327 -13.28 -5.11 -0.09
C VAL A 327 -12.74 -3.78 0.42
N ILE A 328 -13.49 -3.02 1.23
CA ILE A 328 -13.05 -1.74 1.80
C ILE A 328 -11.77 -1.92 2.60
N LYS A 329 -11.78 -2.84 3.57
CA LYS A 329 -10.63 -3.11 4.45
C LYS A 329 -9.41 -3.47 3.63
N THR A 330 -9.59 -4.34 2.64
CA THR A 330 -8.50 -4.85 1.81
C THR A 330 -7.93 -3.78 0.87
N VAL A 331 -8.78 -3.02 0.19
CA VAL A 331 -8.35 -1.94 -0.72
C VAL A 331 -7.59 -0.85 0.05
N ASN A 332 -8.01 -0.53 1.28
CA ASN A 332 -7.28 0.43 2.11
C ASN A 332 -5.87 -0.07 2.48
N VAL A 333 -5.70 -1.37 2.73
CA VAL A 333 -4.38 -1.98 2.93
C VAL A 333 -3.54 -1.88 1.65
N CYS A 334 -4.11 -2.22 0.49
CA CYS A 334 -3.41 -2.13 -0.80
C CYS A 334 -3.00 -0.69 -1.18
N ARG A 335 -3.68 0.34 -0.66
CA ARG A 335 -3.36 1.75 -0.90
C ARG A 335 -2.29 2.32 0.04
N GLY A 336 -2.14 1.73 1.22
CA GLY A 336 -1.21 2.20 2.26
C GLY A 336 0.15 1.52 2.27
N GLY A 337 0.33 0.48 1.44
CA GLY A 337 1.56 -0.29 1.31
C GLY A 337 2.48 0.17 0.19
#